data_AF-A0A485A4D0-F1
#
_entry.id   AF-A0A485A4D0-F1
#
_cell.length_a   1.000
_cell.length_b   1.000
_cell.length_c   1.000
_cell.angle_alpha   90.00
_cell.angle_beta   90.00
_cell.angle_gamma   90.00
#
_symmetry.space_group_name_H-M   'P 1'
#
loop_
_entity.id
_entity.type
_entity.pdbx_description
1 polymer ?
#
loop_
_entity_poly.entity_id
_entity_poly.type
_entity_poly.pdbx_seq_one_letter_code
_entity_poly.pdbx_strand_id
1 'polypeptide(L)'
;MTDISCSIALNGGQHAGSGNVWLAPVSLAEVHDRGAGAFMKPQPFTLALSNCQLRHDGWAASQDEVRRVSVRWVDGFLLTAVGNENAGYLANTLPDGAQNIYLALSTNDNNTLDKSNKIVPADPQQNQVRLQESAVSGGLFTYYVGYVSPTPKSATSGPITSWATWELVYN
;
A
#
# COMPACT_ATOMS: atom_id res chain seq x y z
N MET A 1 25.46 1.90 11.40
CA MET A 1 24.45 1.13 10.64
C MET A 1 24.54 -0.30 11.11
N THR A 2 23.51 -0.79 11.78
CA THR A 2 23.35 -2.22 12.07
C THR A 2 22.77 -2.84 10.82
N ASP A 3 23.53 -3.73 10.20
CA ASP A 3 23.16 -4.38 8.96
C ASP A 3 22.17 -5.51 9.33
N ILE A 4 20.87 -5.25 9.27
CA ILE A 4 19.82 -6.23 9.60
C ILE A 4 19.23 -6.75 8.28
N SER A 5 18.88 -8.04 8.22
CA SER A 5 18.05 -8.59 7.15
C SER A 5 16.82 -9.28 7.74
N CYS A 6 15.67 -9.09 7.10
CA CYS A 6 14.43 -9.78 7.44
C CYS A 6 13.88 -10.50 6.20
N SER A 7 13.21 -11.63 6.43
CA SER A 7 12.34 -12.23 5.41
C SER A 7 11.00 -11.50 5.38
N ILE A 8 10.42 -11.34 4.18
CA ILE A 8 9.14 -10.67 3.99
C ILE A 8 8.15 -11.53 3.22
N ALA A 9 6.88 -11.44 3.64
CA ALA A 9 5.76 -12.16 3.06
C ALA A 9 4.54 -11.23 2.89
N LEU A 10 4.05 -11.11 1.66
CA LEU A 10 2.75 -10.47 1.39
C LEU A 10 1.61 -11.42 1.78
N ASN A 11 0.68 -10.95 2.62
CA ASN A 11 -0.50 -11.69 3.08
C ASN A 11 -0.19 -13.10 3.62
N GLY A 12 0.96 -13.27 4.29
CA GLY A 12 1.40 -14.56 4.83
C GLY A 12 1.88 -15.56 3.76
N GLY A 13 1.99 -15.16 2.49
CA GLY A 13 2.57 -15.98 1.43
C GLY A 13 4.05 -16.23 1.70
N GLN A 14 4.44 -17.49 1.87
CA GLN A 14 5.84 -17.85 2.16
C GLN A 14 6.77 -17.34 1.06
N HIS A 15 7.80 -16.58 1.44
CA HIS A 15 8.84 -16.03 0.55
C HIS A 15 8.34 -15.11 -0.57
N ALA A 16 7.11 -14.60 -0.46
CA ALA A 16 6.51 -13.75 -1.47
C ALA A 16 6.82 -12.28 -1.20
N GLY A 17 8.00 -11.82 -1.67
CA GLY A 17 8.33 -10.39 -1.76
C GLY A 17 7.49 -9.61 -2.79
N SER A 18 6.53 -10.27 -3.44
CA SER A 18 5.58 -9.71 -4.39
C SER A 18 4.29 -10.53 -4.40
N GLY A 19 3.21 -9.96 -4.92
CA GLY A 19 1.96 -10.69 -5.12
C GLY A 19 0.79 -9.76 -5.41
N ASN A 20 -0.42 -10.33 -5.41
CA ASN A 20 -1.65 -9.64 -5.79
C ASN A 20 -2.57 -9.44 -4.58
N VAL A 21 -3.24 -8.29 -4.54
CA VAL A 21 -4.33 -8.00 -3.61
C VAL A 21 -5.61 -7.88 -4.43
N TRP A 22 -6.61 -8.68 -4.09
CA TRP A 22 -7.90 -8.71 -4.79
C TRP A 22 -8.91 -7.86 -4.04
N LEU A 23 -9.59 -6.96 -4.75
CA LEU A 23 -10.63 -6.11 -4.19
C LEU A 23 -12.01 -6.66 -4.56
N ALA A 24 -12.96 -6.50 -3.64
CA ALA A 24 -14.37 -6.73 -3.94
C ALA A 24 -14.85 -5.68 -4.98
N PRO A 25 -15.69 -6.07 -5.95
CA PRO A 25 -16.19 -5.14 -6.96
C PRO A 25 -17.03 -4.02 -6.32
N VAL A 26 -16.94 -2.83 -6.91
CA VAL A 26 -17.81 -1.69 -6.59
C VAL A 26 -18.78 -1.45 -7.75
N SER A 27 -20.04 -1.13 -7.44
CA SER A 27 -21.05 -0.82 -8.47
C SER A 27 -20.94 0.64 -8.93
N LEU A 28 -21.34 0.93 -10.17
CA LEU A 28 -21.40 2.33 -10.64
C LEU A 28 -22.33 3.20 -9.80
N ALA A 29 -23.46 2.65 -9.33
CA ALA A 29 -24.36 3.38 -8.44
C ALA A 29 -23.64 3.77 -7.14
N GLU A 30 -22.92 2.82 -6.52
CA GLU A 30 -22.13 3.10 -5.31
C GLU A 30 -21.05 4.16 -5.58
N VAL A 31 -20.35 4.10 -6.72
CA VAL A 31 -19.35 5.12 -7.09
C VAL A 31 -20.02 6.48 -7.30
N HIS A 32 -21.10 6.54 -8.08
CA HIS A 32 -21.78 7.78 -8.47
C HIS A 32 -22.42 8.49 -7.28
N ASP A 33 -22.85 7.74 -6.26
CA ASP A 33 -23.45 8.29 -5.03
C ASP A 33 -22.41 8.76 -4.02
N ARG A 34 -21.12 8.47 -4.26
CA ARG A 34 -20.02 8.95 -3.42
C ARG A 34 -19.52 10.32 -3.88
N GLY A 35 -18.95 11.06 -2.93
CA GLY A 35 -18.27 12.32 -3.22
C GLY A 35 -16.94 12.09 -3.96
N ALA A 36 -16.48 13.11 -4.68
CA ALA A 36 -15.16 13.13 -5.28
C ALA A 36 -14.08 12.85 -4.21
N GLY A 37 -13.15 11.94 -4.51
CA GLY A 37 -12.06 11.57 -3.61
C GLY A 37 -12.42 10.62 -2.46
N ALA A 38 -13.68 10.16 -2.36
CA ALA A 38 -14.06 9.17 -1.34
C ALA A 38 -13.27 7.86 -1.50
N PHE A 39 -12.84 7.27 -0.38
CA PHE A 39 -12.16 5.98 -0.37
C PHE A 39 -13.19 4.87 -0.22
N MET A 40 -13.26 4.00 -1.21
CA MET A 40 -14.31 2.98 -1.30
C MET A 40 -13.72 1.58 -1.22
N LYS A 41 -14.40 0.71 -0.46
CA LYS A 41 -14.03 -0.70 -0.25
C LYS A 41 -12.54 -0.88 0.10
N PRO A 42 -12.03 -0.22 1.16
CA PRO A 42 -10.66 -0.44 1.61
C PRO A 42 -10.45 -1.92 1.92
N GLN A 43 -9.54 -2.56 1.18
CA GLN A 43 -9.15 -3.94 1.38
C GLN A 43 -7.81 -3.98 2.12
N PRO A 44 -7.74 -4.57 3.33
CA PRO A 44 -6.48 -4.76 4.03
C PRO A 44 -5.58 -5.75 3.31
N PHE A 45 -4.29 -5.49 3.38
CA PHE A 45 -3.22 -6.44 3.07
C PHE A 45 -2.04 -6.21 4.02
N THR A 46 -1.25 -7.26 4.25
CA THR A 46 -0.15 -7.22 5.23
C THR A 46 1.20 -7.53 4.60
N LEU A 47 2.23 -6.81 5.03
CA LEU A 47 3.63 -7.18 4.81
C LEU A 47 4.17 -7.74 6.14
N ALA A 48 4.38 -9.05 6.18
CA ALA A 48 4.86 -9.75 7.37
C ALA A 48 6.39 -9.87 7.35
N LEU A 49 7.05 -9.32 8.37
CA LEU A 49 8.46 -9.52 8.65
C LEU A 49 8.65 -10.74 9.53
N SER A 50 9.66 -11.55 9.20
CA SER A 50 10.05 -12.72 9.97
C SER A 50 11.56 -12.97 9.84
N ASN A 51 12.11 -13.79 10.74
CA ASN A 51 13.51 -14.22 10.72
C ASN A 51 14.50 -13.03 10.61
N CYS A 52 14.25 -11.96 11.36
CA CYS A 52 15.13 -10.80 11.34
C CYS A 52 16.45 -11.10 12.06
N GLN A 53 17.56 -10.92 11.36
CA GLN A 53 18.91 -11.27 11.83
C GLN A 53 19.89 -10.14 11.57
N LEU A 54 20.90 -10.02 12.43
CA LEU A 54 22.06 -9.15 12.22
C LEU A 54 23.03 -9.82 11.25
N ARG A 55 23.44 -9.09 10.21
CA ARG A 55 24.31 -9.59 9.13
C ARG A 55 25.77 -9.78 9.54
N HIS A 56 26.23 -9.08 10.59
CA HIS A 56 27.62 -9.18 11.02
C HIS A 56 27.92 -10.48 11.79
N ASP A 57 26.94 -11.05 12.46
CA ASP A 57 27.13 -12.11 13.45
C ASP A 57 26.04 -13.20 13.41
N GLY A 58 25.00 -13.03 12.59
CA GLY A 58 23.94 -14.02 12.35
C GLY A 58 22.99 -14.19 13.54
N TRP A 59 23.13 -13.38 14.59
CA TRP A 59 22.24 -13.43 15.74
C TRP A 59 20.88 -12.82 15.40
N ALA A 60 19.85 -13.25 16.13
CA ALA A 60 18.53 -12.65 16.02
C ALA A 60 18.62 -11.15 16.33
N ALA A 61 18.03 -10.32 15.46
CA ALA A 61 17.96 -8.88 15.71
C ALA A 61 17.11 -8.61 16.95
N SER A 62 17.53 -7.63 17.75
CA SER A 62 16.75 -7.18 18.90
C SER A 62 15.42 -6.55 18.46
N GLN A 63 14.42 -6.51 19.34
CA GLN A 63 13.13 -5.88 19.00
C GLN A 63 13.29 -4.39 18.64
N ASP A 64 14.20 -3.68 19.31
CA ASP A 64 14.45 -2.26 19.02
C ASP A 64 15.05 -2.03 17.63
N GLU A 65 15.83 -3.00 17.14
CA GLU A 65 16.36 -3.01 15.77
C GLU A 65 15.27 -3.34 14.76
N VAL A 66 14.43 -4.35 15.04
CA VAL A 66 13.31 -4.72 14.18
C VAL A 66 12.29 -3.56 14.06
N ARG A 67 12.06 -2.80 15.14
CA ARG A 67 11.18 -1.60 15.14
C ARG A 67 11.66 -0.47 14.23
N ARG A 68 12.94 -0.44 13.87
CA ARG A 68 13.52 0.58 12.98
C ARG A 68 13.34 0.23 11.51
N VAL A 69 12.99 -1.02 11.21
CA VAL A 69 12.64 -1.43 9.86
C VAL A 69 11.35 -0.72 9.47
N SER A 70 11.34 -0.10 8.30
CA SER A 70 10.16 0.51 7.72
C SER A 70 9.99 0.07 6.27
N VAL A 71 8.83 0.36 5.70
CA VAL A 71 8.54 0.11 4.30
C VAL A 71 8.42 1.44 3.59
N ARG A 72 9.04 1.55 2.42
CA ARG A 72 8.95 2.70 1.54
C ARG A 72 8.32 2.29 0.21
N TRP A 73 7.28 2.98 -0.22
CA TRP A 73 6.72 2.83 -1.57
C TRP A 73 7.55 3.66 -2.53
N VAL A 74 8.23 2.98 -3.45
CA VAL A 74 9.25 3.57 -4.32
C VAL A 74 8.74 3.90 -5.72
N ASP A 75 7.69 3.21 -6.17
CA ASP A 75 7.12 3.43 -7.51
C ASP A 75 5.67 2.93 -7.60
N GLY A 76 4.97 3.28 -8.67
CA GLY A 76 3.65 2.77 -9.01
C GLY A 76 3.17 3.24 -10.38
N PHE A 77 2.10 2.60 -10.89
CA PHE A 77 1.47 3.04 -12.13
C PHE A 77 0.59 4.27 -11.88
N LEU A 78 1.21 5.43 -11.72
CA LEU A 78 0.53 6.65 -11.27
C LEU A 78 -0.27 7.34 -12.38
N LEU A 79 -1.45 7.88 -12.03
CA LEU A 79 -2.32 8.63 -12.93
C LEU A 79 -1.69 9.91 -13.51
N THR A 80 -0.74 10.52 -12.80
CA THR A 80 0.18 11.57 -13.27
C THR A 80 1.10 11.95 -12.11
N ALA A 81 2.32 12.40 -12.41
CA ALA A 81 3.30 12.81 -11.40
C ALA A 81 2.95 14.16 -10.76
N VAL A 82 2.47 14.11 -9.50
CA VAL A 82 2.57 15.11 -8.41
C VAL A 82 1.90 16.49 -8.58
N GLY A 83 1.18 16.94 -7.54
CA GLY A 83 0.90 18.37 -7.29
C GLY A 83 -0.52 18.76 -6.88
N ASN A 84 -1.49 17.84 -6.99
CA ASN A 84 -2.89 18.07 -6.60
C ASN A 84 -3.42 16.92 -5.74
N GLU A 85 -4.68 17.01 -5.31
CA GLU A 85 -5.37 15.99 -4.51
C GLU A 85 -5.37 14.57 -5.12
N ASN A 86 -5.09 14.43 -6.42
CA ASN A 86 -5.04 13.16 -7.12
C ASN A 86 -3.65 12.49 -7.08
N ALA A 87 -2.61 13.19 -6.58
CA ALA A 87 -1.26 12.64 -6.48
C ALA A 87 -1.26 11.32 -5.69
N GLY A 88 -0.65 10.26 -6.23
CA GLY A 88 -0.64 8.93 -5.60
C GLY A 88 -1.79 8.00 -5.99
N TYR A 89 -2.72 8.43 -6.85
CA TYR A 89 -3.68 7.50 -7.46
C TYR A 89 -2.97 6.59 -8.46
N LEU A 90 -3.24 5.30 -8.31
CA LEU A 90 -2.78 4.23 -9.17
C LEU A 90 -3.78 4.09 -10.33
N ALA A 91 -3.32 4.45 -11.53
CA ALA A 91 -4.09 4.35 -12.75
C ALA A 91 -4.38 2.90 -13.13
N ASN A 92 -5.39 2.71 -13.96
CA ASN A 92 -5.68 1.41 -14.54
C ASN A 92 -4.64 1.09 -15.62
N THR A 93 -3.98 -0.05 -15.52
CA THR A 93 -3.03 -0.53 -16.55
C THR A 93 -3.75 -1.11 -17.77
N LEU A 94 -5.04 -1.41 -17.65
CA LEU A 94 -5.86 -1.96 -18.73
C LEU A 94 -6.36 -0.81 -19.64
N PRO A 95 -6.01 -0.80 -20.95
CA PRO A 95 -6.43 0.26 -21.87
C PRO A 95 -7.94 0.35 -22.09
N ASP A 96 -8.62 -0.79 -22.01
CA ASP A 96 -10.07 -0.98 -22.19
C ASP A 96 -10.82 -1.18 -20.85
N GLY A 97 -10.12 -0.96 -19.73
CA GLY A 97 -10.69 -1.10 -18.40
C GLY A 97 -11.56 0.09 -17.97
N ALA A 98 -11.95 0.06 -16.69
CA ALA A 98 -12.68 1.17 -16.08
C ALA A 98 -11.88 2.49 -16.15
N GLN A 99 -12.59 3.59 -16.39
CA GLN A 99 -12.05 4.94 -16.52
C GLN A 99 -12.64 5.87 -15.46
N ASN A 100 -11.92 6.95 -15.15
CA ASN A 100 -12.27 7.93 -14.10
C ASN A 100 -12.47 7.31 -12.72
N ILE A 101 -11.94 6.12 -12.49
CA ILE A 101 -11.86 5.43 -11.21
C ILE A 101 -10.49 4.76 -11.13
N TYR A 102 -9.89 4.84 -9.96
CA TYR A 102 -8.49 4.50 -9.72
C TYR A 102 -8.36 3.68 -8.44
N LEU A 103 -7.17 3.13 -8.21
CA LEU A 103 -6.81 2.55 -6.93
C LEU A 103 -5.96 3.54 -6.12
N ALA A 104 -5.99 3.43 -4.80
CA ALA A 104 -5.10 4.19 -3.94
C ALA A 104 -4.66 3.36 -2.74
N LEU A 105 -3.45 3.65 -2.26
CA LEU A 105 -2.86 3.06 -1.06
C LEU A 105 -3.10 3.96 0.15
N SER A 106 -3.39 3.34 1.29
CA SER A 106 -3.65 4.04 2.56
C SER A 106 -3.02 3.29 3.75
N THR A 107 -2.70 4.04 4.80
CA THR A 107 -2.24 3.50 6.09
C THR A 107 -3.38 3.01 6.99
N ASN A 108 -4.64 3.30 6.63
CA ASN A 108 -5.84 2.87 7.38
C ASN A 108 -7.05 2.61 6.47
N ASP A 109 -8.13 2.11 7.06
CA ASP A 109 -9.41 1.77 6.43
C ASP A 109 -10.45 2.90 6.46
N ASN A 110 -10.04 4.13 6.74
CA ASN A 110 -10.98 5.25 6.76
C ASN A 110 -11.63 5.43 5.39
N ASN A 111 -12.95 5.65 5.34
CA ASN A 111 -13.69 5.92 4.09
C ASN A 111 -13.34 7.28 3.43
N THR A 112 -12.39 8.02 3.98
CA THR A 112 -11.87 9.28 3.46
C THR A 112 -10.38 9.12 3.23
N LEU A 113 -9.93 9.48 2.03
CA LEU A 113 -8.51 9.50 1.67
C LEU A 113 -8.03 10.95 1.68
N ASP A 114 -7.11 11.28 2.59
CA ASP A 114 -6.54 12.61 2.74
C ASP A 114 -5.03 12.55 3.00
N LYS A 115 -4.39 13.71 3.21
CA LYS A 115 -2.93 13.80 3.39
C LYS A 115 -2.40 13.02 4.60
N SER A 116 -3.23 12.68 5.58
CA SER A 116 -2.81 11.98 6.81
C SER A 116 -2.73 10.46 6.66
N ASN A 117 -3.46 9.88 5.69
CA ASN A 117 -3.49 8.43 5.49
C ASN A 117 -3.08 7.99 4.09
N LYS A 118 -3.22 8.85 3.07
CA LYS A 118 -2.87 8.52 1.69
C LYS A 118 -1.38 8.26 1.53
N ILE A 119 -1.05 7.18 0.85
CA ILE A 119 0.32 6.87 0.47
C ILE A 119 0.51 7.30 -0.97
N VAL A 120 1.52 8.16 -1.19
CA VAL A 120 1.95 8.59 -2.52
C VAL A 120 3.28 7.88 -2.81
N PRO A 121 3.30 6.84 -3.68
CA PRO A 121 4.56 6.20 -4.07
C PRO A 121 5.57 7.22 -4.59
N ALA A 122 6.86 6.98 -4.30
CA ALA A 122 7.99 7.87 -4.58
C ALA A 122 8.01 9.20 -3.80
N ASP A 123 6.98 9.55 -3.02
CA ASP A 123 7.02 10.74 -2.15
C ASP A 123 7.99 10.49 -0.97
N PRO A 124 9.01 11.35 -0.77
CA PRO A 124 9.93 11.23 0.36
C PRO A 124 9.25 11.45 1.73
N GLN A 125 8.11 12.14 1.77
CA GLN A 125 7.32 12.39 2.98
C GLN A 125 6.04 11.53 3.04
N GLN A 126 6.01 10.41 2.31
CA GLN A 126 4.87 9.50 2.31
C GLN A 126 4.49 9.03 3.72
N ASN A 127 3.19 8.86 3.95
CA ASN A 127 2.69 8.30 5.20
C ASN A 127 3.22 6.88 5.42
N GLN A 128 3.57 6.58 6.66
CA GLN A 128 4.15 5.29 7.05
C GLN A 128 3.24 4.54 8.00
N VAL A 129 3.23 3.22 7.87
CA VAL A 129 2.61 2.32 8.84
C VAL A 129 3.67 1.92 9.86
N ARG A 130 3.29 1.90 11.14
CA ARG A 130 4.16 1.37 12.20
C ARG A 130 4.11 -0.14 12.19
N LEU A 131 5.27 -0.76 12.40
CA LEU A 131 5.35 -2.20 12.58
C LEU A 131 4.58 -2.60 13.84
N GLN A 132 3.63 -3.53 13.69
CA GLN A 132 2.99 -4.20 14.82
C GLN A 132 3.79 -5.45 15.16
N GLU A 133 4.32 -5.53 16.37
CA GLU A 133 5.17 -6.64 16.78
C GLU A 133 4.42 -7.97 16.82
N SER A 134 5.12 -9.03 16.44
CA SER A 134 4.67 -10.42 16.61
C SER A 134 5.49 -11.09 17.71
N ALA A 135 4.95 -12.16 18.30
CA ALA A 135 5.65 -12.97 19.30
C ALA A 135 6.90 -13.69 18.73
N VAL A 136 6.97 -13.84 17.41
CA VAL A 136 8.12 -14.38 16.68
C VAL A 136 8.91 -13.19 16.12
N SER A 137 10.23 -13.12 16.35
CA SER A 137 11.13 -12.04 15.92
C SER A 137 10.80 -11.48 14.53
N GLY A 138 10.08 -10.36 14.50
CA GLY A 138 9.39 -9.85 13.32
C GLY A 138 8.15 -9.02 13.67
N GLY A 139 7.26 -8.86 12.69
CA GLY A 139 6.04 -8.06 12.87
C GLY A 139 5.24 -7.91 11.58
N LEU A 140 4.16 -7.13 11.65
CA LEU A 140 3.23 -6.89 10.55
C LEU A 140 3.11 -5.40 10.25
N PHE A 141 3.25 -5.04 8.98
CA PHE A 141 2.71 -3.77 8.47
C PHE A 141 1.37 -4.05 7.82
N THR A 142 0.33 -3.32 8.22
CA THR A 142 -1.01 -3.43 7.62
C THR A 142 -1.29 -2.20 6.78
N TYR A 143 -1.55 -2.41 5.50
CA TYR A 143 -1.89 -1.40 4.51
C TYR A 143 -3.27 -1.66 3.93
N TYR A 144 -3.81 -0.67 3.24
CA TYR A 144 -5.10 -0.76 2.59
C TYR A 144 -4.99 -0.31 1.14
N VAL A 145 -5.70 -1.01 0.26
CA VAL A 145 -5.93 -0.59 -1.13
C VAL A 145 -7.42 -0.48 -1.35
N GLY A 146 -7.87 0.57 -2.02
CA GLY A 146 -9.29 0.81 -2.27
C GLY A 146 -9.52 1.63 -3.52
N TYR A 147 -10.78 1.75 -3.92
CA TYR A 147 -11.19 2.52 -5.07
C TYR A 147 -11.31 4.00 -4.71
N VAL A 148 -10.97 4.86 -5.66
CA VAL A 148 -11.15 6.31 -5.55
C VAL A 148 -11.52 6.90 -6.91
N SER A 149 -12.39 7.92 -6.91
CA SER A 149 -12.72 8.65 -8.13
C SER A 149 -12.75 10.16 -7.85
N PRO A 150 -11.96 10.98 -8.56
CA PRO A 150 -12.07 12.43 -8.49
C PRO A 150 -13.29 12.97 -9.24
N THR A 151 -13.83 12.19 -10.19
CA THR A 151 -14.99 12.55 -11.01
C THR A 151 -16.02 11.41 -11.00
N PRO A 152 -16.68 11.11 -9.85
CA PRO A 152 -17.47 9.90 -9.71
C PRO A 152 -18.58 9.74 -10.75
N LYS A 153 -19.25 10.84 -11.13
CA LYS A 153 -20.30 10.83 -12.16
C LYS A 153 -19.81 10.45 -13.57
N SER A 154 -18.51 10.56 -13.82
CA SER A 154 -17.87 10.19 -15.10
C SER A 154 -17.20 8.81 -15.04
N ALA A 155 -17.26 8.12 -13.89
CA ALA A 155 -16.70 6.77 -13.75
C ALA A 155 -17.42 5.77 -14.65
N THR A 156 -16.65 4.94 -15.34
CA THR A 156 -17.16 3.86 -16.21
C THR A 156 -16.97 2.49 -15.58
N SER A 157 -17.79 1.53 -15.98
CA SER A 157 -17.63 0.13 -15.58
C SER A 157 -16.54 -0.54 -16.38
N GLY A 158 -15.79 -1.44 -15.75
CA GLY A 158 -14.79 -2.26 -16.41
C GLY A 158 -13.84 -2.90 -15.39
N PRO A 159 -12.94 -3.78 -15.83
CA PRO A 159 -11.89 -4.29 -14.97
C PRO A 159 -10.91 -3.17 -14.60
N ILE A 160 -10.32 -3.26 -13.41
CA ILE A 160 -9.23 -2.40 -12.97
C ILE A 160 -8.07 -3.24 -12.46
N THR A 161 -6.87 -2.94 -12.94
CA THR A 161 -5.62 -3.53 -12.47
C THR A 161 -4.60 -2.41 -12.35
N SER A 162 -3.74 -2.48 -11.35
CA SER A 162 -2.62 -1.57 -11.19
C SER A 162 -1.47 -2.22 -10.45
N TRP A 163 -0.36 -1.52 -10.30
CA TRP A 163 0.80 -1.99 -9.55
C TRP A 163 1.46 -0.85 -8.77
N ALA A 164 2.14 -1.23 -7.68
CA ALA A 164 2.99 -0.37 -6.88
C ALA A 164 4.15 -1.21 -6.34
N THR A 165 5.31 -0.57 -6.17
CA THR A 165 6.55 -1.20 -5.73
C THR A 165 6.96 -0.61 -4.38
N TRP A 166 7.41 -1.46 -3.49
CA TRP A 166 7.91 -1.08 -2.17
C TRP A 166 9.27 -1.73 -1.90
N GLU A 167 10.00 -1.16 -0.95
CA GLU A 167 11.25 -1.69 -0.42
C GLU A 167 11.23 -1.67 1.11
N LEU A 168 12.04 -2.54 1.72
CA LEU A 168 12.35 -2.45 3.14
C LEU A 168 13.52 -1.50 3.35
N VAL A 169 13.35 -0.61 4.32
CA VAL A 169 14.37 0.33 4.76
C VAL A 169 14.83 -0.09 6.15
N TYR A 170 16.13 -0.33 6.29
CA TYR A 170 16.78 -0.69 7.54
C TYR A 170 17.51 0.55 8.07
N ASN A 171 17.12 1.04 9.26
CA ASN A 171 17.64 2.28 9.86
C ASN A 171 18.48 2.03 11.11
#